data_AF-A0A9Q0P7K6-F1
#
_entry.id   AF-A0A9Q0P7K6-F1
#
_cell.length_a   1.000
_cell.length_b   1.000
_cell.length_c   1.000
_cell.angle_alpha   90.00
_cell.angle_beta   90.00
_cell.angle_gamma   90.00
#
_symmetry.space_group_name_H-M   'P 1'
#
loop_
_entity.id
_entity.type
_entity.pdbx_description
1 polymer ?
#
loop_
_entity_poly.entity_id
_entity_poly.type
_entity_poly.pdbx_seq_one_letter_code
_entity_poly.pdbx_strand_id
1 'polypeptide(L)'
;MNRNGTTRKRPPINATATALITCEDEENLNKERQVLTSRLSKWARPKLSDGYVSQSQSIIFQQLEIDYVIGETHKELLPDRSGPAAILRIFGVTGEGHSVCCLVHGFEPYFYVSCPPGMNPDDISHFHHNLEGMMREVNRNTKVPKFVRRIELVHKRSIMYYQQQQSHPFLKIVVALPTMVAGCRGILDKGIQIDGLGMRSFLTYESNVLFALRFMIDCNVVGGNWIEVPAGKYRKTSKSLSNCQLEFDCLYSELISHAAEGEFSKMAPFRILSFDIECAGRKGHFPEPTHDPVIQVANLVTLQGEDQPFCS
;
A
#
# COMPACT_ATOMS: atom_id res chain seq x y z
N MET A 1 -25.56 -11.98 -76.91
CA MET A 1 -26.21 -12.23 -75.60
C MET A 1 -25.17 -12.03 -74.50
N ASN A 2 -24.91 -10.77 -74.12
CA ASN A 2 -25.44 -10.12 -72.91
C ASN A 2 -25.14 -10.85 -71.59
N ARG A 3 -24.11 -10.38 -70.86
CA ARG A 3 -24.20 -10.06 -69.42
C ARG A 3 -23.32 -8.84 -69.12
N ASN A 4 -23.99 -7.72 -68.83
CA ASN A 4 -23.42 -6.44 -68.45
C ASN A 4 -22.81 -6.51 -67.04
N GLY A 5 -21.57 -6.05 -66.91
CA GLY A 5 -21.01 -5.56 -65.65
C GLY A 5 -21.31 -4.08 -65.50
N THR A 6 -21.90 -3.67 -64.38
CA THR A 6 -21.97 -2.26 -64.00
C THR A 6 -21.84 -2.16 -62.48
N THR A 7 -20.68 -1.67 -62.06
CA THR A 7 -20.26 -1.39 -60.70
C THR A 7 -21.12 -0.28 -60.09
N ARG A 8 -21.87 -0.59 -59.03
CA ARG A 8 -22.56 0.42 -58.21
C ARG A 8 -21.55 1.09 -57.27
N LYS A 9 -21.18 2.33 -57.57
CA LYS A 9 -20.45 3.24 -56.67
C LYS A 9 -21.33 3.57 -55.45
N ARG A 10 -20.78 3.40 -54.25
CA ARG A 10 -21.36 3.91 -52.99
C ARG A 10 -21.22 5.44 -52.97
N PRO A 11 -22.21 6.18 -52.43
CA PRO A 11 -22.07 7.63 -52.23
C PRO A 11 -21.00 7.91 -51.16
N PRO A 12 -20.28 9.05 -51.25
CA PRO A 12 -19.24 9.39 -50.30
C PRO A 12 -19.82 9.70 -48.92
N ILE A 13 -19.08 9.27 -47.91
CA ILE A 13 -19.25 9.60 -46.50
C ILE A 13 -19.10 11.13 -46.36
N ASN A 14 -20.13 11.78 -45.81
CA ASN A 14 -20.10 13.22 -45.55
C ASN A 14 -18.86 13.57 -44.72
N ALA A 15 -18.20 14.62 -45.18
CA ALA A 15 -17.03 15.23 -44.60
C ALA A 15 -17.28 15.66 -43.15
N THR A 16 -16.28 15.36 -42.31
CA THR A 16 -15.72 16.25 -41.29
C THR A 16 -16.61 17.43 -40.88
N ALA A 17 -17.39 17.25 -39.82
CA ALA A 17 -17.74 18.37 -38.94
C ALA A 17 -16.53 18.63 -38.02
N THR A 18 -15.46 19.18 -38.60
CA THR A 18 -14.43 19.85 -37.81
C THR A 18 -15.08 21.13 -37.32
N ALA A 19 -15.56 21.14 -36.08
CA ALA A 19 -15.95 22.38 -35.42
C ALA A 19 -14.72 23.29 -35.44
N LEU A 20 -14.80 24.36 -36.24
CA LEU A 20 -13.84 25.47 -36.20
C LEU A 20 -14.04 26.13 -34.83
N ILE A 21 -13.22 25.74 -33.86
CA ILE A 21 -13.07 26.48 -32.61
C ILE A 21 -12.51 27.84 -33.02
N THR A 22 -13.28 28.90 -32.86
CA THR A 22 -12.83 30.25 -33.20
C THR A 22 -11.81 30.72 -32.16
N CYS A 23 -10.93 31.67 -32.50
CA CYS A 23 -9.98 32.21 -31.53
C CYS A 23 -10.68 32.81 -30.29
N GLU A 24 -11.91 33.30 -30.45
CA GLU A 24 -12.77 33.78 -29.35
C GLU A 24 -13.25 32.64 -28.44
N ASP A 25 -13.53 31.46 -28.99
CA ASP A 25 -13.88 30.26 -28.21
C ASP A 25 -12.67 29.77 -27.40
N GLU A 26 -11.46 29.77 -27.97
CA GLU A 26 -10.23 29.42 -27.24
C GLU A 26 -9.89 30.43 -26.14
N GLU A 27 -10.08 31.72 -26.38
CA GLU A 27 -9.89 32.76 -25.37
C GLU A 27 -10.90 32.65 -24.23
N ASN A 28 -12.17 32.34 -24.52
CA ASN A 28 -13.20 32.12 -23.51
C ASN A 28 -12.93 30.86 -22.69
N LEU A 29 -12.54 29.75 -23.34
CA LEU A 29 -12.09 28.52 -22.67
C LEU A 29 -10.86 28.77 -21.78
N ASN A 30 -9.91 29.60 -22.21
CA ASN A 30 -8.75 29.97 -21.40
C ASN A 30 -9.12 30.86 -20.21
N LYS A 31 -10.03 31.81 -20.38
CA LYS A 31 -10.55 32.64 -19.27
C LYS A 31 -11.30 31.78 -18.25
N GLU A 32 -12.16 30.88 -18.69
CA GLU A 32 -12.85 29.93 -17.81
C GLU A 32 -11.87 29.02 -17.06
N ARG A 33 -10.85 28.48 -17.75
CA ARG A 33 -9.77 27.71 -17.11
C ARG A 33 -8.99 28.52 -16.08
N GLN A 34 -8.69 29.79 -16.36
CA GLN A 34 -8.00 30.66 -15.41
C GLN A 34 -8.86 30.94 -14.17
N VAL A 35 -10.16 31.21 -14.35
CA VAL A 35 -11.10 31.40 -13.24
C VAL A 35 -11.21 30.11 -12.41
N LEU A 36 -11.38 28.95 -13.04
CA LEU A 36 -11.36 27.64 -12.37
C LEU A 36 -10.07 27.41 -11.61
N THR A 37 -8.92 27.67 -12.22
CA THR A 37 -7.59 27.52 -11.60
C THR A 37 -7.45 28.43 -10.38
N SER A 38 -7.94 29.67 -10.46
CA SER A 38 -7.93 30.63 -9.33
C SER A 38 -8.87 30.24 -8.18
N ARG A 39 -9.98 29.55 -8.47
CA ARG A 39 -10.88 29.02 -7.44
C ARG A 39 -10.28 27.77 -6.80
N LEU A 40 -9.74 26.86 -7.61
CA LEU A 40 -9.08 25.64 -7.15
C LEU A 40 -7.81 25.94 -6.34
N SER A 41 -7.07 27.00 -6.67
CA SER A 41 -5.86 27.39 -5.91
C SER A 41 -6.18 27.83 -4.49
N LYS A 42 -7.37 28.38 -4.23
CA LYS A 42 -7.84 28.69 -2.86
C LYS A 42 -8.11 27.44 -2.03
N TRP A 43 -8.44 26.33 -2.68
CA TRP A 43 -8.76 25.06 -2.02
C TRP A 43 -7.61 24.06 -2.04
N ALA A 44 -6.52 24.34 -2.76
CA ALA A 44 -5.33 23.51 -2.76
C ALA A 44 -4.72 23.44 -1.34
N ARG A 45 -3.94 22.39 -1.06
CA ARG A 45 -3.17 22.33 0.19
C ARG A 45 -2.08 23.41 0.18
N PRO A 46 -1.62 23.89 1.36
CA PRO A 46 -0.52 24.85 1.44
C PRO A 46 0.73 24.33 0.71
N LYS A 47 1.49 25.24 0.10
CA LYS A 47 2.74 24.89 -0.59
C LYS A 47 3.78 24.39 0.42
N LEU A 48 4.60 23.44 -0.02
CA LEU A 48 5.73 22.95 0.78
C LEU A 48 6.75 24.07 1.01
N SER A 49 7.33 24.10 2.21
CA SER A 49 8.46 24.95 2.54
C SER A 49 9.76 24.44 1.90
N ASP A 50 10.77 25.31 1.79
CA ASP A 50 12.08 24.97 1.24
C ASP A 50 12.78 23.84 2.01
N GLY A 51 12.48 23.69 3.31
CA GLY A 51 13.00 22.61 4.15
C GLY A 51 12.57 21.23 3.66
N TYR A 52 11.29 21.08 3.32
CA TYR A 52 10.76 19.84 2.74
C TYR A 52 11.33 19.56 1.35
N VAL A 53 11.44 20.60 0.52
CA VAL A 53 11.93 20.46 -0.87
C VAL A 53 13.42 20.07 -0.89
N SER A 54 14.22 20.66 0.01
CA SER A 54 15.66 20.39 0.15
C SER A 54 16.00 19.16 0.98
N GLN A 55 14.99 18.50 1.58
CA GLN A 55 15.15 17.35 2.48
C GLN A 55 16.01 17.63 3.72
N SER A 56 16.02 18.88 4.18
CA SER A 56 16.87 19.35 5.29
C SER A 56 16.21 19.25 6.66
N GLN A 57 14.92 18.91 6.73
CA GLN A 57 14.16 18.74 7.98
C GLN A 57 13.52 17.36 8.10
N SER A 58 13.19 16.95 9.32
CA SER A 58 12.39 15.74 9.56
C SER A 58 10.98 15.90 8.99
N ILE A 59 10.37 14.79 8.58
CA ILE A 59 8.96 14.77 8.19
C ILE A 59 8.18 14.13 9.34
N ILE A 60 7.29 14.91 9.95
CA ILE A 60 6.43 14.47 11.06
C ILE A 60 4.99 14.57 10.60
N PHE A 61 4.25 13.46 10.63
CA PHE A 61 2.90 13.40 10.12
C PHE A 61 2.02 12.42 10.90
N GLN A 62 0.73 12.71 10.99
CA GLN A 62 -0.24 11.82 11.58
C GLN A 62 -0.74 10.85 10.52
N GLN A 63 -0.57 9.55 10.77
CA GLN A 63 -0.97 8.52 9.82
C GLN A 63 -2.48 8.28 9.84
N LEU A 64 -3.04 7.95 8.68
CA LEU A 64 -4.46 7.67 8.47
C LEU A 64 -4.70 6.25 7.96
N GLU A 65 -3.88 5.82 6.99
CA GLU A 65 -4.05 4.54 6.31
C GLU A 65 -2.69 3.92 6.05
N ILE A 66 -2.60 2.60 6.27
CA ILE A 66 -1.43 1.80 5.96
C ILE A 66 -1.87 0.64 5.09
N ASP A 67 -1.25 0.53 3.92
CA ASP A 67 -1.37 -0.64 3.05
C ASP A 67 0.01 -1.09 2.57
N TYR A 68 0.04 -2.04 1.64
CA TYR A 68 1.28 -2.42 0.97
C TYR A 68 1.06 -2.68 -0.51
N VAL A 69 2.12 -2.50 -1.29
CA VAL A 69 2.21 -2.90 -2.69
C VAL A 69 3.38 -3.83 -2.90
N ILE A 70 3.32 -4.64 -3.95
CA ILE A 70 4.47 -5.42 -4.40
C ILE A 70 5.22 -4.58 -5.43
N GLY A 71 6.48 -4.28 -5.14
CA GLY A 71 7.36 -3.53 -6.03
C GLY A 71 8.75 -4.15 -6.08
N GLU A 72 9.66 -3.52 -6.82
CA GLU A 72 11.07 -3.90 -6.81
C GLU A 72 11.76 -3.36 -5.56
N THR A 73 12.71 -4.13 -5.03
CA THR A 73 13.53 -3.71 -3.89
C THR A 73 14.26 -2.40 -4.19
N HIS A 74 14.20 -1.44 -3.26
CA HIS A 74 14.86 -0.15 -3.41
C HIS A 74 16.38 -0.27 -3.31
N LYS A 75 17.08 -0.21 -4.45
CA LYS A 75 18.53 -0.47 -4.55
C LYS A 75 19.40 0.42 -3.67
N GLU A 76 19.05 1.69 -3.50
CA GLU A 76 19.87 2.60 -2.68
C GLU A 76 19.70 2.36 -1.17
N LEU A 77 18.50 1.94 -0.74
CA LEU A 77 18.20 1.70 0.67
C LEU A 77 18.61 0.29 1.09
N LEU A 78 18.58 -0.66 0.15
CA LEU A 78 18.86 -2.08 0.35
C LEU A 78 19.77 -2.61 -0.77
N PRO A 79 21.07 -2.23 -0.80
CA PRO A 79 21.97 -2.56 -1.90
C PRO A 79 22.23 -4.07 -2.06
N ASP A 80 22.21 -4.82 -0.97
CA ASP A 80 22.47 -6.26 -0.97
C ASP A 80 21.23 -7.11 -1.32
N ARG A 81 20.09 -6.46 -1.59
CA ARG A 81 18.81 -7.14 -1.85
C ARG A 81 18.31 -6.82 -3.24
N SER A 82 17.66 -7.80 -3.86
CA SER A 82 17.10 -7.67 -5.21
C SER A 82 15.81 -8.48 -5.38
N GLY A 83 15.07 -8.10 -6.42
CA GLY A 83 13.81 -8.70 -6.82
C GLY A 83 12.60 -8.14 -6.08
N PRO A 84 11.44 -8.80 -6.23
CA PRO A 84 10.19 -8.34 -5.65
C PRO A 84 10.24 -8.27 -4.12
N ALA A 85 9.69 -7.19 -3.57
CA ALA A 85 9.52 -6.94 -2.15
C ALA A 85 8.14 -6.32 -1.88
N ALA A 86 7.64 -6.52 -0.66
CA ALA A 86 6.47 -5.78 -0.18
C ALA A 86 6.94 -4.43 0.37
N ILE A 87 6.37 -3.35 -0.18
CA ILE A 87 6.63 -1.97 0.22
C ILE A 87 5.38 -1.48 0.92
N LEU A 88 5.50 -1.10 2.18
CA LEU A 88 4.38 -0.52 2.93
C LEU A 88 4.18 0.92 2.48
N ARG A 89 2.93 1.36 2.35
CA ARG A 89 2.60 2.77 2.11
C ARG A 89 1.84 3.29 3.32
N ILE A 90 2.34 4.35 3.91
CA ILE A 90 1.71 5.04 5.01
C ILE A 90 1.23 6.40 4.50
N PHE A 91 -0.08 6.59 4.48
CA PHE A 91 -0.71 7.85 4.12
C PHE A 91 -1.01 8.65 5.37
N GLY A 92 -0.86 9.97 5.27
CA GLY A 92 -1.20 10.85 6.38
C GLY A 92 -1.05 12.33 6.07
N VAL A 93 -1.07 13.14 7.13
CA VAL A 93 -1.04 14.60 7.04
C VAL A 93 -0.08 15.19 8.07
N THR A 94 0.76 16.13 7.67
CA THR A 94 1.66 16.85 8.59
C THR A 94 0.88 17.84 9.47
N GLY A 95 1.49 18.37 10.52
CA GLY A 95 0.87 19.41 11.36
C GLY A 95 0.52 20.69 10.58
N GLU A 96 1.24 20.97 9.50
CA GLU A 96 1.02 22.10 8.58
C GLU A 96 -0.01 21.80 7.49
N GLY A 97 -0.59 20.59 7.45
CA GLY A 97 -1.62 20.21 6.50
C GLY A 97 -1.12 19.72 5.14
N HIS A 98 0.14 19.28 5.04
CA HIS A 98 0.67 18.65 3.83
C HIS A 98 0.29 17.18 3.74
N SER A 99 -0.16 16.71 2.57
CA SER A 99 -0.41 15.27 2.36
C SER A 99 0.88 14.48 2.18
N VAL A 100 0.96 13.33 2.84
CA VAL A 100 2.13 12.46 2.88
C VAL A 100 1.79 11.06 2.35
N CYS A 101 2.66 10.53 1.51
CA CYS A 101 2.77 9.12 1.16
C CYS A 101 4.20 8.65 1.48
N CYS A 102 4.36 7.92 2.57
CA CYS A 102 5.65 7.37 3.00
C CYS A 102 5.75 5.92 2.52
N LEU A 103 6.73 5.63 1.66
CA LEU A 103 7.04 4.30 1.17
C LEU A 103 8.09 3.66 2.09
N VAL A 104 7.67 2.67 2.88
CA VAL A 104 8.51 2.02 3.89
C VAL A 104 9.04 0.68 3.38
N HIS A 105 10.36 0.57 3.34
CA HIS A 105 11.10 -0.56 2.79
C HIS A 105 11.77 -1.41 3.88
N GLY A 106 12.09 -2.66 3.52
CA GLY A 106 12.94 -3.54 4.34
C GLY A 106 12.21 -4.39 5.37
N PHE A 107 10.90 -4.21 5.55
CA PHE A 107 10.08 -5.07 6.39
C PHE A 107 9.75 -6.38 5.66
N GLU A 108 9.93 -7.53 6.32
CA GLU A 108 9.77 -8.86 5.72
C GLU A 108 8.71 -9.67 6.45
N PRO A 109 7.80 -10.35 5.73
CA PRO A 109 6.77 -11.18 6.33
C PRO A 109 7.37 -12.44 6.97
N TYR A 110 6.85 -12.82 8.13
CA TYR A 110 7.28 -14.02 8.84
C TYR A 110 6.16 -14.62 9.67
N PHE A 111 6.35 -15.88 10.05
CA PHE A 111 5.51 -16.59 11.01
C PHE A 111 6.36 -17.63 11.77
N TYR A 112 5.76 -18.37 12.69
CA TYR A 112 6.50 -19.31 13.54
C TYR A 112 5.96 -20.73 13.47
N VAL A 113 6.84 -21.70 13.71
CA VAL A 113 6.51 -23.10 14.02
C VAL A 113 7.33 -23.57 15.22
N SER A 114 6.85 -24.57 15.96
CA SER A 114 7.65 -25.19 17.03
C SER A 114 8.86 -25.90 16.44
N CYS A 115 10.04 -25.77 17.06
CA CYS A 115 11.22 -26.51 16.67
C CYS A 115 11.15 -27.94 17.24
N PRO A 116 11.19 -29.00 16.42
CA PRO A 116 11.26 -30.39 16.88
C PRO A 116 12.46 -30.63 17.81
N PRO A 117 12.28 -31.38 18.91
CA PRO A 117 13.39 -31.73 19.79
C PRO A 117 14.48 -32.47 19.03
N GLY A 118 15.74 -32.07 19.25
CA GLY A 118 16.91 -32.70 18.64
C GLY A 118 17.33 -32.11 17.29
N MET A 119 16.60 -31.14 16.72
CA MET A 119 17.07 -30.43 15.53
C MET A 119 18.30 -29.57 15.84
N ASN A 120 19.39 -29.87 15.17
CA ASN A 120 20.63 -29.10 15.20
C ASN A 120 20.66 -28.05 14.06
N PRO A 121 21.67 -27.16 14.00
CA PRO A 121 21.77 -26.14 12.95
C PRO A 121 21.83 -26.70 11.51
N ASP A 122 22.42 -27.87 11.31
CA ASP A 122 22.47 -28.53 9.99
C ASP A 122 21.07 -29.03 9.60
N ASP A 123 20.33 -29.63 10.53
CA ASP A 123 18.94 -30.07 10.30
C ASP A 123 18.03 -28.88 9.92
N ILE A 124 18.23 -27.72 10.56
CA ILE A 124 17.50 -26.49 10.22
C ILE A 124 17.84 -26.01 8.80
N SER A 125 19.11 -26.16 8.39
CA SER A 125 19.57 -25.81 7.04
C SER A 125 18.98 -26.75 5.98
N HIS A 126 18.94 -28.06 6.26
CA HIS A 126 18.27 -29.05 5.41
C HIS A 126 16.76 -28.80 5.32
N PHE A 127 16.11 -28.52 6.45
CA PHE A 127 14.71 -28.13 6.51
C PHE A 127 14.42 -26.88 5.68
N HIS A 128 15.29 -25.86 5.77
CA HIS A 128 15.18 -24.64 4.96
C HIS A 128 15.26 -24.95 3.46
N HIS A 129 16.23 -25.79 3.05
CA HIS A 129 16.40 -26.20 1.66
C HIS A 129 15.18 -26.95 1.12
N ASN A 130 14.66 -27.92 1.88
CA ASN A 130 13.47 -28.71 1.51
C ASN A 130 12.23 -27.81 1.37
N LEU A 131 12.02 -26.90 2.33
CA LEU A 131 10.88 -25.98 2.31
C LEU A 131 10.96 -25.01 1.12
N GLU A 132 12.14 -24.49 0.81
CA GLU A 132 12.38 -23.65 -0.37
C GLU A 132 12.09 -24.40 -1.67
N GLY A 133 12.50 -25.67 -1.78
CA GLY A 133 12.20 -26.54 -2.93
C GLY A 133 10.68 -26.73 -3.14
N MET A 134 9.96 -27.10 -2.08
CA MET A 134 8.50 -27.26 -2.14
C MET A 134 7.79 -25.93 -2.45
N MET A 135 8.25 -24.82 -1.88
CA MET A 135 7.70 -23.49 -2.19
C MET A 135 7.88 -23.12 -3.66
N ARG A 136 9.03 -23.46 -4.25
CA ARG A 136 9.31 -23.26 -5.68
C ARG A 136 8.38 -24.10 -6.56
N GLU A 137 8.05 -25.32 -6.15
CA GLU A 137 7.11 -26.17 -6.87
C GLU A 137 5.68 -25.64 -6.84
N VAL A 138 5.23 -25.10 -5.71
CA VAL A 138 3.89 -24.50 -5.56
C VAL A 138 3.79 -23.17 -6.33
N ASN A 139 4.89 -22.42 -6.45
CA ASN A 139 4.92 -21.07 -7.02
C ASN A 139 5.69 -20.98 -8.36
N ARG A 140 5.60 -22.02 -9.21
CA ARG A 140 6.33 -22.12 -10.49
C ARG A 140 6.19 -20.92 -11.43
N ASN A 141 5.06 -20.22 -11.34
CA ASN A 141 4.75 -19.07 -12.21
C ASN A 141 5.24 -17.73 -11.63
N THR A 142 5.76 -17.72 -10.41
CA THR A 142 6.19 -16.49 -9.73
C THR A 142 7.68 -16.23 -9.98
N LYS A 143 8.01 -15.01 -10.42
CA LYS A 143 9.40 -14.57 -10.64
C LYS A 143 10.06 -14.07 -9.34
N VAL A 144 10.05 -14.89 -8.30
CA VAL A 144 10.74 -14.61 -7.04
C VAL A 144 11.97 -15.51 -6.94
N PRO A 145 13.18 -14.96 -6.70
CA PRO A 145 14.42 -15.76 -6.73
C PRO A 145 14.51 -16.76 -5.57
N LYS A 146 14.04 -16.34 -4.38
CA LYS A 146 14.07 -17.11 -3.13
C LYS A 146 12.76 -16.89 -2.39
N PHE A 147 12.01 -17.95 -2.08
CA PHE A 147 10.70 -17.86 -1.45
C PHE A 147 10.79 -17.78 0.07
N VAL A 148 11.64 -18.61 0.68
CA VAL A 148 11.97 -18.61 2.10
C VAL A 148 13.32 -17.92 2.27
N ARG A 149 13.32 -16.68 2.78
CA ARG A 149 14.52 -15.84 2.88
C ARG A 149 15.51 -16.43 3.89
N ARG A 150 15.01 -16.77 5.08
CA ARG A 150 15.79 -17.35 6.18
C ARG A 150 14.87 -18.02 7.21
N ILE A 151 15.47 -18.89 8.02
CA ILE A 151 14.84 -19.50 9.19
C ILE A 151 15.72 -19.18 10.39
N GLU A 152 15.14 -18.57 11.43
CA GLU A 152 15.84 -18.18 12.65
C GLU A 152 15.34 -19.04 13.83
N LEU A 153 16.26 -19.66 14.57
CA LEU A 153 15.93 -20.33 15.82
C LEU A 153 15.69 -19.28 16.91
N VAL A 154 14.49 -19.26 17.48
CA VAL A 154 14.07 -18.29 18.50
C VAL A 154 13.45 -19.00 19.69
N HIS A 155 13.46 -18.38 20.86
CA HIS A 155 12.83 -18.91 22.06
C HIS A 155 11.51 -18.16 22.30
N LYS A 156 10.38 -18.88 22.25
CA LYS A 156 9.02 -18.34 22.37
C LYS A 156 8.15 -19.28 23.21
N ARG A 157 6.99 -18.77 23.63
CA ARG A 157 5.96 -19.56 24.32
C ARG A 157 4.62 -19.31 23.64
N SER A 158 3.86 -20.37 23.41
CA SER A 158 2.48 -20.23 22.92
C SER A 158 1.63 -19.56 24.00
N ILE A 159 0.75 -18.64 23.59
CA ILE A 159 -0.25 -18.03 24.48
C ILE A 159 -1.32 -19.04 24.92
N MET A 160 -1.49 -20.12 24.15
CA MET A 160 -2.51 -21.13 24.41
C MET A 160 -2.06 -22.08 25.53
N TYR A 161 -2.95 -22.24 26.50
CA TYR A 161 -2.81 -23.08 27.69
C TYR A 161 -1.69 -22.64 28.65
N TYR A 162 -1.88 -23.00 29.92
CA TYR A 162 -0.83 -22.84 30.92
C TYR A 162 0.31 -23.84 30.63
N GLN A 163 1.54 -23.35 30.64
CA GLN A 163 2.75 -24.14 30.41
C GLN A 163 3.72 -23.88 31.56
N GLN A 164 4.23 -24.94 32.19
CA GLN A 164 5.20 -24.82 33.27
C GLN A 164 6.53 -24.22 32.79
N GLN A 165 6.96 -24.57 31.57
CA GLN A 165 8.14 -23.98 30.96
C GLN A 165 7.85 -22.58 30.44
N GLN A 166 8.78 -21.65 30.69
CA GLN A 166 8.60 -20.25 30.29
C GLN A 166 8.85 -20.02 28.79
N SER A 167 9.61 -20.89 28.13
CA SER A 167 9.96 -20.74 26.72
C SER A 167 10.44 -22.06 26.11
N HIS A 168 10.17 -22.24 24.82
CA HIS A 168 10.57 -23.39 24.01
C HIS A 168 11.22 -22.91 22.71
N PRO A 169 12.04 -23.73 22.04
CA PRO A 169 12.60 -23.39 20.74
C PRO A 169 11.50 -23.39 19.64
N PHE A 170 11.47 -22.33 18.85
CA PHE A 170 10.62 -22.11 17.68
C PHE A 170 11.50 -21.75 16.49
N LEU A 171 11.02 -22.05 15.29
CA LEU A 171 11.61 -21.59 14.04
C LEU A 171 10.78 -20.41 13.53
N LYS A 172 11.41 -19.24 13.41
CA LYS A 172 10.85 -18.07 12.73
C LYS A 172 11.16 -18.19 11.25
N ILE A 173 10.13 -18.40 10.44
CA ILE A 173 10.26 -18.57 9.00
C ILE A 173 9.96 -17.22 8.35
N VAL A 174 10.98 -16.63 7.73
CA VAL A 174 10.86 -15.36 6.99
C VAL A 174 10.70 -15.66 5.51
N VAL A 175 9.61 -15.20 4.90
CA VAL A 175 9.31 -15.41 3.48
C VAL A 175 9.48 -14.13 2.68
N ALA A 176 9.58 -14.25 1.36
CA ALA A 176 9.88 -13.10 0.51
C ALA A 176 8.72 -12.11 0.35
N LEU A 177 7.49 -12.62 0.21
CA LEU A 177 6.29 -11.80 -0.02
C LEU A 177 5.14 -12.26 0.91
N PRO A 178 4.25 -11.36 1.35
CA PRO A 178 3.14 -11.70 2.24
C PRO A 178 2.22 -12.80 1.69
N THR A 179 2.02 -12.81 0.37
CA THR A 179 1.21 -13.81 -0.34
C THR A 179 1.77 -15.23 -0.24
N MET A 180 3.05 -15.38 0.09
CA MET A 180 3.73 -16.68 0.21
C MET A 180 3.50 -17.36 1.56
N VAL A 181 3.02 -16.63 2.58
CA VAL A 181 2.75 -17.19 3.91
C VAL A 181 1.71 -18.30 3.85
N ALA A 182 0.63 -18.11 3.09
CA ALA A 182 -0.44 -19.09 2.96
C ALA A 182 0.03 -20.40 2.30
N GLY A 183 0.85 -20.29 1.24
CA GLY A 183 1.43 -21.45 0.57
C GLY A 183 2.43 -22.20 1.47
N CYS A 184 3.28 -21.45 2.19
CA CYS A 184 4.25 -22.01 3.12
C CYS A 184 3.58 -22.76 4.27
N ARG A 185 2.54 -22.15 4.88
CA ARG A 185 1.68 -22.81 5.85
C ARG A 185 1.05 -24.09 5.31
N GLY A 186 0.48 -24.05 4.10
CA GLY A 186 -0.17 -25.21 3.50
C GLY A 186 0.77 -26.40 3.26
N ILE A 187 2.06 -26.14 3.00
CA ILE A 187 3.10 -27.19 2.92
C ILE A 187 3.36 -27.77 4.31
N LEU A 188 3.56 -26.91 5.30
CA LEU A 188 3.86 -27.31 6.67
C LEU A 188 2.71 -28.07 7.35
N ASP A 189 1.46 -27.72 7.05
CA ASP A 189 0.26 -28.40 7.53
C ASP A 189 0.15 -29.83 6.95
N LYS A 190 0.45 -30.01 5.66
CA LYS A 190 0.45 -31.32 4.98
C LYS A 190 1.60 -32.22 5.42
N GLY A 191 2.71 -31.60 5.81
CA GLY A 191 3.91 -32.25 6.28
C GLY A 191 5.09 -32.12 5.33
N ILE A 192 6.27 -32.12 5.93
CA ILE A 192 7.57 -32.03 5.27
C ILE A 192 8.50 -33.08 5.84
N GLN A 193 9.35 -33.65 4.98
CA GLN A 193 10.34 -34.64 5.37
C GLN A 193 11.51 -33.95 6.10
N ILE A 194 11.85 -34.49 7.27
CA ILE A 194 13.01 -34.05 8.07
C ILE A 194 13.93 -35.24 8.27
N ASP A 195 15.21 -35.04 8.00
CA ASP A 195 16.22 -36.08 8.16
C ASP A 195 16.28 -36.56 9.61
N GLY A 196 16.34 -37.88 9.81
CA GLY A 196 16.31 -38.51 11.14
C GLY A 196 14.96 -38.49 11.88
N LEU A 197 14.02 -37.60 11.51
CA LEU A 197 12.70 -37.45 12.16
C LEU A 197 11.52 -37.92 11.30
N GLY A 198 11.73 -38.13 10.00
CA GLY A 198 10.72 -38.56 9.04
C GLY A 198 9.75 -37.44 8.66
N MET A 199 8.57 -37.82 8.16
CA MET A 199 7.53 -36.87 7.76
C MET A 199 6.90 -36.22 9.00
N ARG A 200 6.89 -34.89 9.04
CA ARG A 200 6.33 -34.10 10.15
C ARG A 200 5.42 -33.01 9.64
N SER A 201 4.21 -32.93 10.19
CA SER A 201 3.31 -31.79 10.06
C SER A 201 3.54 -30.79 11.18
N PHE A 202 3.35 -29.52 10.89
CA PHE A 202 3.58 -28.44 11.85
C PHE A 202 2.31 -27.60 12.06
N LEU A 203 2.02 -27.28 13.31
CA LEU A 203 1.12 -26.18 13.62
C LEU A 203 1.86 -24.86 13.43
N THR A 204 1.27 -23.94 12.66
CA THR A 204 1.80 -22.59 12.49
C THR A 204 1.23 -21.62 13.52
N TYR A 205 2.05 -20.66 13.93
CA TYR A 205 1.69 -19.61 14.86
C TYR A 205 1.89 -18.25 14.19
N GLU A 206 0.95 -17.33 14.43
CA GLU A 206 0.95 -15.96 13.89
C GLU A 206 0.97 -15.87 12.35
N SER A 207 0.71 -16.97 11.64
CA SER A 207 0.69 -17.05 10.18
C SER A 207 -0.53 -16.40 9.52
N ASN A 208 -1.51 -15.98 10.31
CA ASN A 208 -2.74 -15.33 9.87
C ASN A 208 -2.77 -13.82 10.16
N VAL A 209 -1.68 -13.26 10.70
CA VAL A 209 -1.59 -11.82 10.97
C VAL A 209 -1.30 -11.08 9.66
N LEU A 210 -2.12 -10.07 9.35
CA LEU A 210 -1.97 -9.25 8.16
C LEU A 210 -0.61 -8.53 8.15
N PHE A 211 0.02 -8.41 6.98
CA PHE A 211 1.37 -7.86 6.87
C PHE A 211 1.49 -6.42 7.40
N ALA A 212 0.55 -5.54 7.07
CA ALA A 212 0.52 -4.18 7.59
C ALA A 212 0.32 -4.15 9.12
N LEU A 213 -0.57 -5.01 9.65
CA LEU A 213 -0.78 -5.13 11.09
C LEU A 213 0.46 -5.66 11.82
N ARG A 214 1.16 -6.63 11.21
CA ARG A 214 2.43 -7.14 11.72
C ARG A 214 3.49 -6.04 11.81
N PHE A 215 3.61 -5.22 10.76
CA PHE A 215 4.48 -4.05 10.77
C PHE A 215 4.12 -3.07 11.91
N MET A 216 2.83 -2.79 12.07
CA MET A 216 2.34 -1.90 13.12
C MET A 216 2.73 -2.40 14.52
N ILE A 217 2.52 -3.68 14.79
CA ILE A 217 2.89 -4.32 16.07
C ILE A 217 4.40 -4.24 16.29
N ASP A 218 5.20 -4.65 15.30
CA ASP A 218 6.65 -4.77 15.45
C ASP A 218 7.35 -3.41 15.58
N CYS A 219 6.80 -2.37 14.98
CA CYS A 219 7.35 -1.00 15.00
C CYS A 219 6.66 -0.10 16.04
N ASN A 220 5.80 -0.65 16.90
CA ASN A 220 4.97 0.09 17.87
C ASN A 220 4.17 1.23 17.23
N VAL A 221 3.74 1.07 15.96
CA VAL A 221 2.87 2.02 15.27
C VAL A 221 1.42 1.67 15.60
N VAL A 222 0.69 2.63 16.16
CA VAL A 222 -0.73 2.46 16.51
C VAL A 222 -1.63 3.27 15.57
N GLY A 223 -2.93 2.99 15.59
CA GLY A 223 -3.91 3.73 14.78
C GLY A 223 -3.89 5.23 15.08
N GLY A 224 -3.80 6.07 14.05
CA GLY A 224 -3.86 7.53 14.17
C GLY A 224 -2.66 8.19 14.88
N ASN A 225 -1.55 7.49 15.08
CA ASN A 225 -0.39 8.06 15.75
C ASN A 225 0.43 8.99 14.84
N TRP A 226 1.33 9.73 15.47
CA TRP A 226 2.32 10.54 14.77
C TRP A 226 3.56 9.69 14.45
N ILE A 227 3.99 9.81 13.21
CA ILE A 227 5.17 9.16 12.67
C ILE A 227 6.17 10.22 12.27
N GLU A 228 7.43 10.02 12.66
CA GLU A 228 8.55 10.86 12.27
C GLU A 228 9.56 10.05 11.45
N VAL A 229 10.05 10.67 10.37
CA VAL A 229 11.22 10.20 9.63
C VAL A 229 12.29 11.30 9.66
N PRO A 230 13.43 11.08 10.33
CA PRO A 230 14.45 12.11 10.51
C PRO A 230 15.06 12.63 9.19
N ALA A 231 15.54 13.87 9.21
CA ALA A 231 16.29 14.45 8.09
C ALA A 231 17.46 13.54 7.68
N GLY A 232 17.65 13.37 6.37
CA GLY A 232 18.70 12.48 5.83
C GLY A 232 18.38 10.98 5.90
N LYS A 233 17.28 10.56 6.52
CA LYS A 233 16.84 9.15 6.59
C LYS A 233 15.74 8.77 5.60
N TYR A 234 15.23 9.75 4.84
CA TYR A 234 14.33 9.53 3.71
C TYR A 234 14.98 9.97 2.40
N ARG A 235 14.44 9.47 1.28
CA ARG A 235 14.83 9.83 -0.08
C ARG A 235 13.60 10.19 -0.88
N LYS A 236 13.74 11.11 -1.84
CA LYS A 236 12.63 11.46 -2.71
C LYS A 236 12.32 10.25 -3.60
N THR A 237 11.03 9.94 -3.78
CA THR A 237 10.67 8.82 -4.65
C THR A 237 11.14 9.06 -6.09
N SER A 238 11.65 8.00 -6.71
CA SER A 238 12.01 8.00 -8.13
C SER A 238 10.78 7.97 -9.04
N LYS A 239 9.67 7.41 -8.55
CA LYS A 239 8.42 7.27 -9.29
C LYS A 239 7.26 7.60 -8.37
N SER A 240 6.52 8.66 -8.72
CA SER A 240 5.28 9.03 -8.04
C SER A 240 4.24 7.91 -8.21
N LEU A 241 3.78 7.36 -7.11
CA LEU A 241 2.71 6.37 -6.99
C LEU A 241 1.45 6.95 -6.32
N SER A 242 1.53 8.19 -5.82
CA SER A 242 0.42 8.90 -5.20
C SER A 242 0.25 10.33 -5.77
N ASN A 243 -0.82 11.00 -5.35
CA ASN A 243 -1.04 12.43 -5.58
C ASN A 243 -0.71 13.27 -4.34
N CYS A 244 0.08 12.72 -3.40
CA CYS A 244 0.47 13.44 -2.19
C CYS A 244 1.52 14.52 -2.50
N GLN A 245 1.58 15.55 -1.66
CA GLN A 245 2.61 16.60 -1.82
C GLN A 245 3.99 16.07 -1.45
N LEU A 246 4.05 15.29 -0.36
CA LEU A 246 5.27 14.62 0.10
C LEU A 246 5.17 13.14 -0.24
N GLU A 247 6.05 12.69 -1.13
CA GLU A 247 6.20 11.27 -1.44
C GLU A 247 7.68 10.88 -1.38
N PHE A 248 8.00 9.95 -0.48
CA PHE A 248 9.39 9.62 -0.14
C PHE A 248 9.54 8.18 0.33
N ASP A 249 10.74 7.64 0.16
CA ASP A 249 11.14 6.31 0.57
C ASP A 249 11.98 6.36 1.85
N CYS A 250 11.74 5.43 2.78
CA CYS A 250 12.58 5.23 3.95
C CYS A 250 12.67 3.75 4.35
N LEU A 251 13.62 3.41 5.22
CA LEU A 251 13.67 2.09 5.84
C LEU A 251 12.74 2.03 7.04
N TYR A 252 12.12 0.88 7.28
CA TYR A 252 11.25 0.68 8.44
C TYR A 252 11.97 0.91 9.78
N SER A 253 13.28 0.63 9.82
CA SER A 253 14.12 0.81 11.01
C SER A 253 14.47 2.27 11.32
N GLU A 254 14.20 3.19 10.40
CA GLU A 254 14.48 4.62 10.55
C GLU A 254 13.23 5.41 10.97
N LEU A 255 12.09 4.74 11.05
CA LEU A 255 10.81 5.33 11.42
C LEU A 255 10.70 5.43 12.94
N ILE A 256 10.28 6.59 13.42
CA ILE A 256 10.01 6.84 14.83
C ILE A 256 8.51 6.92 15.03
N SER A 257 7.98 5.99 15.83
CA SER A 257 6.58 5.98 16.25
C SER A 257 6.44 6.77 17.55
N HIS A 258 5.65 7.84 17.53
CA HIS A 258 5.39 8.64 18.72
C HIS A 258 4.14 8.14 19.44
N ALA A 259 4.23 8.01 20.77
CA ALA A 259 3.05 7.76 21.62
C ALA A 259 2.11 8.97 21.59
N ALA A 260 0.81 8.75 21.74
CA ALA A 260 -0.22 9.80 21.70
C ALA A 260 -0.27 10.63 23.00
N GLU A 261 0.86 11.24 23.36
CA GLU A 261 1.07 11.99 24.59
C GLU A 261 1.65 13.38 24.28
N GLY A 262 1.37 14.36 25.15
CA GLY A 262 1.89 15.72 25.03
C GLY A 262 1.55 16.36 23.68
N GLU A 263 2.56 16.82 22.94
CA GLU A 263 2.36 17.45 21.62
C GLU A 263 1.77 16.48 20.58
N PHE A 264 2.01 15.17 20.72
CA PHE A 264 1.52 14.13 19.80
C PHE A 264 0.11 13.64 20.13
N SER A 265 -0.56 14.23 21.13
CA SER A 265 -2.00 13.99 21.35
C SER A 265 -2.87 14.86 20.44
N LYS A 266 -2.29 15.85 19.76
CA LYS A 266 -3.01 16.73 18.82
C LYS A 266 -3.35 15.99 17.53
N MET A 267 -4.43 16.42 16.89
CA MET A 267 -4.80 15.92 15.56
C MET A 267 -4.26 16.84 14.47
N ALA A 268 -3.83 16.25 13.35
CA ALA A 268 -3.50 16.95 12.13
C ALA A 268 -4.77 17.59 11.53
N PRO A 269 -4.62 18.66 10.73
CA PRO A 269 -5.75 19.33 10.07
C PRO A 269 -6.25 18.50 8.87
N PHE A 270 -6.96 17.42 9.16
CA PHE A 270 -7.56 16.55 8.14
C PHE A 270 -8.61 17.30 7.33
N ARG A 271 -8.70 17.00 6.04
CA ARG A 271 -9.77 17.49 5.16
C ARG A 271 -10.87 16.45 5.12
N ILE A 272 -12.07 16.84 5.54
CA ILE A 272 -13.25 15.98 5.57
C ILE A 272 -14.18 16.43 4.44
N LEU A 273 -14.43 15.52 3.49
CA LEU A 273 -15.38 15.75 2.40
C LEU A 273 -16.67 14.98 2.71
N SER A 274 -17.78 15.71 2.80
CA SER A 274 -19.12 15.14 2.75
C SER A 274 -19.72 15.43 1.38
N PHE A 275 -20.38 14.47 0.76
CA PHE A 275 -21.04 14.67 -0.52
C PHE A 275 -22.37 13.93 -0.57
N ASP A 276 -23.27 14.44 -1.40
CA ASP A 276 -24.60 13.88 -1.63
C ASP A 276 -24.94 13.97 -3.13
N ILE A 277 -25.71 13.01 -3.64
CA ILE A 277 -26.04 12.91 -5.07
C ILE A 277 -27.53 12.79 -5.28
N GLU A 278 -28.01 13.41 -6.36
CA GLU A 278 -29.41 13.33 -6.76
C GLU A 278 -29.54 12.74 -8.15
N CYS A 279 -30.54 11.86 -8.34
CA CYS A 279 -30.77 11.13 -9.58
C CYS A 279 -32.15 11.43 -10.16
N ALA A 280 -32.26 11.50 -11.48
CA ALA A 280 -33.54 11.62 -12.16
C ALA A 280 -34.15 10.23 -12.41
N GLY A 281 -34.97 9.76 -11.45
CA GLY A 281 -35.61 8.45 -11.50
C GLY A 281 -36.90 8.38 -12.32
N ARG A 282 -37.19 7.20 -12.88
CA ARG A 282 -38.49 6.86 -13.49
C ARG A 282 -39.59 6.71 -12.43
N LYS A 283 -40.80 7.18 -12.74
CA LYS A 283 -41.94 7.16 -11.80
C LYS A 283 -42.28 5.74 -11.35
N GLY A 284 -42.32 5.53 -10.03
CA GLY A 284 -42.68 4.24 -9.42
C GLY A 284 -41.56 3.19 -9.39
N HIS A 285 -40.37 3.55 -9.85
CA HIS A 285 -39.19 2.70 -9.83
C HIS A 285 -38.12 3.30 -8.91
N PHE A 286 -37.37 2.43 -8.23
CA PHE A 286 -36.15 2.86 -7.56
C PHE A 286 -35.07 3.16 -8.62
N PRO A 287 -34.22 4.18 -8.44
CA PRO A 287 -33.20 4.53 -9.42
C PRO A 287 -32.25 3.36 -9.75
N GLU A 288 -32.01 3.16 -11.04
CA GLU A 288 -31.09 2.15 -11.57
C GLU A 288 -29.92 2.84 -12.29
N PRO A 289 -28.64 2.53 -11.97
CA PRO A 289 -27.48 3.22 -12.54
C PRO A 289 -27.39 3.18 -14.07
N THR A 290 -28.03 2.21 -14.72
CA THR A 290 -28.06 2.06 -16.18
C THR A 290 -29.12 2.91 -16.86
N HIS A 291 -30.12 3.39 -16.12
CA HIS A 291 -31.31 4.06 -16.69
C HIS A 291 -31.52 5.48 -16.15
N ASP A 292 -31.17 5.73 -14.90
CA ASP A 292 -31.53 6.93 -14.17
C ASP A 292 -30.23 7.74 -13.89
N PRO A 293 -29.98 8.84 -14.62
CA PRO A 293 -28.73 9.57 -14.52
C PRO A 293 -28.63 10.39 -13.23
N VAL A 294 -27.40 10.56 -12.74
CA VAL A 294 -27.08 11.55 -11.70
C VAL A 294 -27.22 12.94 -12.29
N ILE A 295 -27.97 13.81 -11.64
CA ILE A 295 -28.25 15.18 -12.09
C ILE A 295 -27.58 16.24 -11.20
N GLN A 296 -27.27 15.92 -9.94
CA GLN A 296 -26.58 16.83 -9.03
C GLN A 296 -25.61 16.06 -8.13
N VAL A 297 -24.50 16.73 -7.78
CA VAL A 297 -23.52 16.27 -6.79
C VAL A 297 -23.19 17.46 -5.89
N ALA A 298 -23.69 17.44 -4.66
CA ALA A 298 -23.39 18.43 -3.64
C ALA A 298 -22.11 18.02 -2.90
N ASN A 299 -21.21 18.96 -2.62
CA ASN A 299 -19.95 18.71 -1.93
C ASN A 299 -19.74 19.74 -0.83
N LEU A 300 -19.33 19.29 0.35
CA LEU A 300 -18.99 20.13 1.49
C LEU A 300 -17.63 19.69 2.02
N VAL A 301 -16.67 20.62 2.10
CA VAL A 301 -15.33 20.31 2.64
C VAL A 301 -15.06 21.14 3.89
N THR A 302 -14.74 20.45 4.98
CA THR A 302 -14.36 21.03 6.27
C THR A 302 -12.92 20.63 6.63
N LEU A 303 -12.26 21.47 7.44
CA LEU A 303 -10.99 21.11 8.07
C LEU A 303 -11.27 20.67 9.50
N GLN A 304 -10.59 19.62 9.94
CA GLN A 304 -10.68 19.14 11.32
C GLN A 304 -10.32 20.27 12.29
N GLY A 305 -11.26 20.62 13.17
CA GLY A 305 -11.11 21.67 14.17
C GLY A 305 -11.66 23.05 13.76
N GLU A 306 -12.11 23.24 12.51
CA GLU A 306 -12.73 24.48 12.05
C GLU A 306 -14.26 24.41 12.14
N ASP A 307 -14.90 25.50 12.56
CA ASP A 307 -16.36 25.59 12.74
C ASP A 307 -17.13 25.75 11.41
N GLN A 308 -16.45 26.17 10.35
CA GLN A 308 -17.07 26.48 9.06
C GLN A 308 -16.39 25.72 7.91
N PRO A 309 -17.18 25.26 6.91
CA PRO A 309 -16.63 24.70 5.69
C PRO A 309 -15.89 25.77 4.89
N PHE A 310 -14.79 25.40 4.25
CA PHE A 310 -14.04 26.30 3.36
C PHE A 310 -14.41 26.11 1.88
N CYS A 311 -15.21 25.08 1.57
CA CYS A 311 -15.80 24.81 0.26
C CYS A 311 -17.24 24.32 0.42
N SER A 312 -18.18 24.99 -0.25
CA SER A 312 -19.62 24.69 -0.34
C SER A 312 -20.14 25.04 -1.74
#